data_AF-A0A645FN73-F1
#
_entry.id   AF-A0A645FN73-F1
#
_cell.length_a   1.000
_cell.length_b   1.000
_cell.length_c   1.000
_cell.angle_alpha   90.00
_cell.angle_beta   90.00
_cell.angle_gamma   90.00
#
_symmetry.space_group_name_H-M   'P 1'
#
loop_
_entity.id
_entity.type
_entity.pdbx_description
1 polymer ?
#
loop_
_entity_poly.entity_id
_entity_poly.type
_entity_poly.pdbx_seq_one_letter_code
_entity_poly.pdbx_strand_id
1 'polypeptide(L)'
;MYFDLTTTNKEDLTQTESLVKVSLQTGQLDTLHTYPANEAPHIFWGAYQGKLIVDADLVDAAGKPWRSFYWMDTSKTDGDALSKEPFYTYDTQQEGTLFFGECMYTINYNSNILIEKNMTTGHQQNWNCSSITQEMLENETLTVIPLFENYLALFVAEPSDKKDYILKEYLLNLKDGSITPETLRCLYNGHDLQILGFYQDSICVIVDYKDVTFQFEDEEGIHEYESVTPVYAMIDKKDFIASKPNYRIIPAPTIPTGVAG
;
A
#
# COMPACT_ATOMS: atom_id res chain seq x y z
N MET A 1 16.44 4.80 -2.05
CA MET A 1 15.05 4.62 -2.52
C MET A 1 15.01 3.36 -3.36
N TYR A 2 13.94 2.58 -3.32
CA TYR A 2 13.84 1.30 -4.00
C TYR A 2 12.65 1.32 -4.96
N PHE A 3 12.79 0.74 -6.14
CA PHE A 3 11.76 0.69 -7.17
C PHE A 3 11.88 -0.57 -8.00
N ASP A 4 10.76 -1.07 -8.50
CA ASP A 4 10.75 -2.01 -9.61
C ASP A 4 10.95 -1.27 -10.93
N LEU A 5 11.92 -1.75 -11.72
CA LEU A 5 12.26 -1.24 -13.04
C LEU A 5 11.90 -2.28 -14.07
N THR A 6 10.85 -2.01 -14.86
CA THR A 6 10.49 -2.82 -16.03
C THR A 6 11.25 -2.33 -17.25
N THR A 7 12.12 -3.17 -17.80
CA THR A 7 12.83 -2.94 -19.07
C THR A 7 12.16 -3.73 -20.17
N THR A 8 11.67 -3.05 -21.21
CA THR A 8 11.08 -3.71 -22.39
C THR A 8 12.08 -3.76 -23.51
N ASN A 9 12.43 -4.97 -23.96
CA ASN A 9 13.20 -5.15 -25.17
C ASN A 9 12.25 -5.08 -26.39
N LYS A 10 12.48 -4.07 -27.24
CA LYS A 10 11.59 -3.76 -28.37
C LYS A 10 11.70 -4.77 -29.53
N GLU A 11 12.78 -5.54 -29.58
CA GLU A 11 13.03 -6.45 -30.71
C GLU A 11 12.33 -7.81 -30.53
N ASP A 12 12.24 -8.30 -29.29
CA ASP A 12 11.64 -9.61 -28.96
C ASP A 12 10.37 -9.50 -28.09
N LEU A 13 9.94 -8.27 -27.77
CA LEU A 13 8.80 -7.97 -26.89
C LEU A 13 8.91 -8.62 -25.51
N THR A 14 10.12 -8.95 -25.08
CA THR A 14 10.35 -9.47 -23.73
C THR A 14 10.42 -8.34 -22.73
N GLN A 15 9.93 -8.61 -21.52
CA GLN A 15 10.04 -7.72 -20.39
C GLN A 15 10.95 -8.36 -19.35
N THR A 16 11.90 -7.59 -18.86
CA THR A 16 12.72 -7.95 -17.72
C THR A 16 12.40 -6.97 -16.61
N GLU A 17 12.13 -7.49 -15.42
CA GLU A 17 11.88 -6.66 -14.25
C GLU A 17 13.05 -6.80 -13.29
N SER A 18 13.41 -5.69 -12.65
CA SER A 18 14.50 -5.66 -11.70
C SER A 18 14.18 -4.75 -10.54
N LEU A 19 14.45 -5.21 -9.32
CA LEU A 19 14.47 -4.33 -8.17
C LEU A 19 15.76 -3.52 -8.20
N VAL A 20 15.63 -2.19 -8.20
CA VAL A 20 16.76 -1.28 -8.20
C VAL A 20 16.77 -0.41 -6.95
N LYS A 21 17.97 -0.08 -6.49
CA LYS A 21 18.25 0.88 -5.41
C LYS A 21 18.81 2.15 -6.02
N VAL A 22 18.15 3.27 -5.76
CA VAL A 22 18.61 4.61 -6.15
C VAL A 22 19.12 5.37 -4.92
N SER A 23 20.36 5.84 -5.00
CA SER A 23 20.95 6.77 -4.02
C SER A 23 20.32 8.14 -4.17
N LEU A 24 19.72 8.66 -3.09
CA LEU A 24 19.14 10.01 -3.09
C LEU A 24 20.20 11.12 -3.05
N GLN A 25 21.45 10.79 -2.72
CA GLN A 25 22.55 11.76 -2.66
C GLN A 25 23.27 11.88 -4.00
N THR A 26 23.46 10.75 -4.70
CA THR A 26 24.31 10.69 -5.90
C THR A 26 23.53 10.35 -7.17
N GLY A 27 22.27 9.91 -7.05
CA GLY A 27 21.48 9.40 -8.18
C GLY A 27 21.95 8.04 -8.71
N GLN A 28 22.98 7.44 -8.11
CA GLN A 28 23.49 6.13 -8.53
C GLN A 28 22.40 5.05 -8.40
N LEU A 29 22.30 4.22 -9.42
CA LEU A 29 21.37 3.09 -9.51
C LEU A 29 22.15 1.77 -9.41
N ASP A 30 21.78 0.94 -8.44
CA ASP A 30 22.32 -0.41 -8.26
C ASP A 30 21.18 -1.45 -8.41
N THR A 31 21.37 -2.47 -9.25
CA THR A 31 20.41 -3.57 -9.37
C THR A 31 20.58 -4.55 -8.21
N LEU A 32 19.52 -4.75 -7.43
CA LEU A 32 19.51 -5.67 -6.29
C LEU A 32 19.12 -7.09 -6.70
N HIS A 33 18.12 -7.21 -7.57
CA HIS A 33 17.61 -8.50 -8.03
C HIS A 33 17.01 -8.35 -9.44
N THR A 34 17.22 -9.36 -10.28
CA THR A 34 16.56 -9.46 -11.59
C THR A 34 15.59 -10.64 -11.55
N TYR A 35 14.31 -10.37 -11.79
CA TYR A 35 13.28 -11.39 -11.81
C TYR A 35 13.39 -12.25 -13.08
N PRO A 36 13.09 -13.56 -13.00
CA PRO A 36 12.97 -14.39 -14.20
C PRO A 36 11.94 -13.81 -15.17
N ALA A 37 12.18 -13.97 -16.48
CA ALA A 37 11.28 -13.43 -17.49
C ALA A 37 9.87 -14.01 -17.36
N ASN A 38 8.86 -13.13 -17.36
CA ASN A 38 7.43 -13.45 -17.19
C ASN A 38 7.01 -13.94 -15.79
N GLU A 39 7.85 -13.80 -14.78
CA GLU A 39 7.40 -13.85 -13.38
C GLU A 39 6.92 -12.46 -12.96
N ALA A 40 5.78 -12.41 -12.26
CA ALA A 40 5.27 -11.16 -11.73
C ALA A 40 6.22 -10.61 -10.65
N PRO A 41 6.41 -9.28 -10.57
CA PRO A 41 7.28 -8.70 -9.56
C PRO A 41 6.71 -9.00 -8.18
N HIS A 42 7.59 -9.31 -7.24
CA HIS A 42 7.21 -9.50 -5.85
C HIS A 42 6.75 -8.18 -5.24
N ILE A 43 5.67 -8.21 -4.45
CA ILE A 43 5.20 -7.02 -3.73
C ILE A 43 6.10 -6.78 -2.52
N PHE A 44 6.55 -5.54 -2.32
CA PHE A 44 7.32 -5.16 -1.14
C PHE A 44 6.41 -4.61 -0.05
N TRP A 45 6.35 -5.31 1.09
CA TRP A 45 5.49 -4.91 2.22
C TRP A 45 6.19 -4.01 3.25
N GLY A 46 7.49 -3.78 3.09
CA GLY A 46 8.23 -2.86 3.93
C GLY A 46 9.67 -3.28 4.15
N ALA A 47 10.25 -2.74 5.21
CA ALA A 47 11.62 -3.01 5.61
C ALA A 47 11.69 -3.38 7.09
N TYR A 48 12.53 -4.36 7.42
CA TYR A 48 12.78 -4.80 8.78
C TYR A 48 14.27 -5.11 8.94
N GLN A 49 14.91 -4.50 9.94
CA GLN A 49 16.34 -4.68 10.24
C GLN A 49 17.26 -4.55 9.01
N GLY A 50 17.01 -3.57 8.14
CA GLY A 50 17.83 -3.32 6.94
C GLY A 50 17.57 -4.26 5.76
N LYS A 51 16.58 -5.14 5.88
CA LYS A 51 16.11 -6.04 4.82
C LYS A 51 14.75 -5.59 4.33
N LEU A 52 14.47 -5.81 3.05
CA LEU A 52 13.13 -5.67 2.51
C LEU A 52 12.34 -6.96 2.72
N ILE A 53 11.03 -6.83 2.89
CA ILE A 53 10.10 -7.95 2.97
C ILE A 53 9.45 -8.11 1.61
N VAL A 54 9.65 -9.28 1.04
CA VAL A 54 9.27 -9.62 -0.34
C VAL A 54 8.15 -10.64 -0.28
N ASP A 55 7.04 -10.34 -0.93
CA ASP A 55 5.86 -11.20 -1.01
C ASP A 55 5.76 -11.86 -2.38
N ALA A 56 5.57 -13.18 -2.36
CA ALA A 56 5.40 -14.00 -3.53
C ALA A 56 4.10 -14.81 -3.44
N ASP A 57 3.28 -14.69 -4.48
CA ASP A 57 2.17 -15.58 -4.74
C ASP A 57 2.68 -16.92 -5.29
N LEU A 58 2.22 -18.01 -4.71
CA LEU A 58 2.60 -19.38 -5.07
C LEU A 58 1.34 -20.20 -5.33
N VAL A 59 1.46 -21.21 -6.19
CA VAL A 59 0.40 -22.19 -6.41
C VAL A 59 1.01 -23.58 -6.27
N ASP A 60 0.41 -24.41 -5.42
CA ASP A 60 0.89 -25.78 -5.27
C ASP A 60 0.47 -26.68 -6.44
N ALA A 61 0.94 -27.93 -6.45
CA ALA A 61 0.66 -28.88 -7.53
C ALA A 61 -0.85 -29.20 -7.71
N ALA A 62 -1.69 -28.92 -6.71
CA ALA A 62 -3.13 -29.11 -6.76
C ALA A 62 -3.88 -27.85 -7.23
N GLY A 63 -3.17 -26.77 -7.57
CA GLY A 63 -3.77 -25.50 -7.97
C GLY A 63 -4.20 -24.63 -6.79
N LYS A 64 -3.80 -24.97 -5.57
CA LYS A 64 -4.19 -24.21 -4.38
C LYS A 64 -3.28 -22.99 -4.19
N PRO A 65 -3.85 -21.80 -3.93
CA PRO A 65 -3.08 -20.57 -3.78
C PRO A 65 -2.45 -20.43 -2.37
N TRP A 66 -1.15 -20.19 -2.36
CA TRP A 66 -0.33 -19.93 -1.19
C TRP A 66 0.35 -18.57 -1.32
N ARG A 67 0.76 -18.00 -0.20
CA ARG A 67 1.57 -16.79 -0.19
C ARG A 67 2.75 -16.94 0.76
N SER A 68 3.91 -16.42 0.36
CA SER A 68 5.16 -16.55 1.11
C SER A 68 5.90 -15.23 1.22
N PHE A 69 6.48 -14.98 2.40
CA PHE A 69 7.34 -13.84 2.65
C PHE A 69 8.81 -14.26 2.76
N TYR A 70 9.65 -13.50 2.07
CA TYR A 70 11.09 -13.68 1.98
C TYR A 70 11.82 -12.44 2.48
N TRP A 71 13.05 -12.67 2.95
CA TRP A 71 13.95 -11.58 3.29
C TRP A 71 14.77 -11.20 2.07
N MET A 72 14.85 -9.91 1.77
CA MET A 72 15.83 -9.40 0.82
C MET A 72 16.87 -8.50 1.50
N ASP A 73 18.12 -8.95 1.48
CA ASP A 73 19.27 -8.25 1.99
C ASP A 73 19.76 -7.17 1.00
N THR A 74 19.47 -5.92 1.34
CA THR A 74 19.79 -4.76 0.48
C THR A 74 21.28 -4.37 0.47
N SER A 75 22.11 -5.07 1.26
CA SER A 75 23.57 -4.94 1.23
C SER A 75 24.23 -5.86 0.20
N LYS A 76 23.47 -6.80 -0.37
CA LYS A 76 23.95 -7.75 -1.38
C LYS A 76 23.41 -7.38 -2.76
N THR A 77 24.04 -7.96 -3.78
CA THR A 77 23.66 -7.80 -5.19
C THR A 77 23.42 -9.17 -5.80
N ASP A 78 22.33 -9.30 -6.56
CA ASP A 78 21.96 -10.39 -7.47
C ASP A 78 22.00 -11.83 -6.92
N GLY A 79 20.90 -12.59 -7.07
CA GLY A 79 20.73 -14.00 -6.64
C GLY A 79 20.87 -14.31 -5.14
N ASP A 80 21.81 -13.65 -4.45
CA ASP A 80 22.14 -13.82 -3.03
C ASP A 80 21.41 -12.82 -2.12
N ALA A 81 20.77 -11.81 -2.72
CA ALA A 81 19.99 -10.81 -1.99
C ALA A 81 18.71 -11.41 -1.40
N LEU A 82 18.00 -12.26 -2.14
CA LEU A 82 16.78 -12.90 -1.71
C LEU A 82 17.08 -14.18 -0.89
N SER A 83 16.36 -14.39 0.21
CA SER A 83 16.47 -15.64 0.97
C SER A 83 15.97 -16.83 0.16
N LYS A 84 16.68 -17.96 0.24
CA LYS A 84 16.29 -19.19 -0.47
C LYS A 84 15.01 -19.82 0.07
N GLU A 85 14.81 -19.68 1.38
CA GLU A 85 13.62 -20.18 2.06
C GLU A 85 12.76 -18.99 2.51
N PRO A 86 11.43 -19.11 2.44
CA PRO A 86 10.54 -18.15 3.04
C PRO A 86 10.63 -18.24 4.56
N PHE A 87 10.45 -17.11 5.24
CA PHE A 87 10.37 -17.10 6.70
C PHE A 87 8.93 -17.25 7.20
N TYR A 88 7.94 -17.05 6.33
CA TYR A 88 6.52 -17.29 6.60
C TYR A 88 5.81 -17.68 5.31
N THR A 89 4.96 -18.70 5.38
CA THR A 89 4.13 -19.18 4.27
C THR A 89 2.77 -19.54 4.81
N TYR A 90 1.71 -19.14 4.12
CA TYR A 90 0.34 -19.41 4.54
C TYR A 90 -0.59 -19.71 3.37
N ASP A 91 -1.67 -20.42 3.69
CA ASP A 91 -2.76 -20.74 2.78
C ASP A 91 -3.68 -19.52 2.68
N THR A 92 -3.75 -18.93 1.49
CA THR A 92 -4.53 -17.71 1.25
C THR A 92 -6.04 -17.91 1.41
N GLN A 93 -6.52 -19.16 1.43
CA GLN A 93 -7.92 -19.50 1.68
C GLN A 93 -8.26 -19.65 3.17
N GLN A 94 -7.25 -19.71 4.05
CA GLN A 94 -7.45 -19.87 5.49
C GLN A 94 -7.02 -18.65 6.28
N GLU A 95 -6.06 -17.90 5.75
CA GLU A 95 -5.45 -16.78 6.44
C GLU A 95 -5.13 -15.63 5.48
N GLY A 96 -5.08 -14.42 6.05
CA GLY A 96 -4.53 -13.22 5.41
C GLY A 96 -3.43 -12.65 6.28
N THR A 97 -2.27 -12.34 5.72
CA THR A 97 -1.14 -11.80 6.49
C THR A 97 -0.54 -10.58 5.82
N LEU A 98 -0.07 -9.64 6.63
CA LEU A 98 0.70 -8.49 6.17
C LEU A 98 1.87 -8.18 7.10
N PHE A 99 2.77 -7.34 6.60
CA PHE A 99 3.85 -6.76 7.36
C PHE A 99 3.72 -5.24 7.42
N PHE A 100 3.85 -4.69 8.62
CA PHE A 100 3.91 -3.24 8.81
C PHE A 100 4.80 -2.89 10.00
N GLY A 101 5.84 -2.09 9.74
CA GLY A 101 6.87 -1.78 10.73
C GLY A 101 7.56 -3.05 11.23
N GLU A 102 7.52 -3.26 12.55
CA GLU A 102 8.12 -4.44 13.20
C GLU A 102 7.13 -5.58 13.44
N CYS A 103 5.87 -5.43 13.05
CA CYS A 103 4.81 -6.38 13.35
C CYS A 103 4.35 -7.13 12.09
N MET A 104 4.11 -8.43 12.26
CA MET A 104 3.33 -9.26 11.36
C MET A 104 1.90 -9.34 11.90
N TYR A 105 0.92 -9.10 11.04
CA TYR A 105 -0.50 -9.21 11.40
C TYR A 105 -1.11 -10.34 10.57
N THR A 106 -1.62 -11.37 11.23
CA THR A 106 -2.21 -12.54 10.59
C THR A 106 -3.65 -12.69 11.05
N ILE A 107 -4.59 -12.67 10.12
CA ILE A 107 -5.99 -13.00 10.38
C ILE A 107 -6.21 -14.45 9.97
N ASN A 108 -6.71 -15.25 10.91
CA ASN A 108 -7.18 -16.59 10.61
C ASN A 108 -8.71 -16.56 10.43
N TYR A 109 -9.15 -16.88 9.22
CA TYR A 109 -10.55 -16.77 8.78
C TYR A 109 -11.49 -17.71 9.52
N ASN A 110 -10.99 -18.85 10.00
CA ASN A 110 -11.79 -19.85 10.69
C ASN A 110 -11.99 -19.53 12.17
N SER A 111 -10.98 -18.93 12.81
CA SER A 111 -11.01 -18.64 14.24
C SER A 111 -11.49 -17.23 14.58
N ASN A 112 -11.55 -16.33 13.59
CA ASN A 112 -11.84 -14.91 13.77
C ASN A 112 -10.91 -14.24 14.80
N ILE A 113 -9.65 -14.68 14.79
CA ILE A 113 -8.59 -14.12 15.61
C ILE A 113 -7.58 -13.46 14.69
N LEU A 114 -7.29 -12.20 14.98
CA LEU A 114 -6.13 -11.53 14.44
C LEU A 114 -4.97 -11.69 15.43
N ILE A 115 -3.83 -12.12 14.91
CA ILE A 115 -2.59 -12.27 15.65
C ILE A 115 -1.65 -11.15 15.23
N GLU A 116 -1.32 -10.27 16.16
CA GLU A 116 -0.23 -9.32 16.03
C GLU A 116 1.02 -9.92 16.67
N LYS A 117 2.08 -10.08 15.88
CA LYS A 117 3.36 -10.58 16.36
C LYS A 117 4.46 -9.58 16.07
N ASN A 118 5.05 -9.03 17.12
CA ASN A 118 6.25 -8.22 16.99
C ASN A 118 7.45 -9.13 16.66
N MET A 119 8.05 -8.92 15.50
CA MET A 119 9.11 -9.77 14.95
C MET A 119 10.46 -9.59 15.67
N THR A 120 10.64 -8.49 16.41
CA THR A 120 11.87 -8.22 17.17
C THR A 120 11.86 -8.85 18.54
N THR A 121 10.77 -8.66 19.28
CA THR A 121 10.62 -9.10 20.67
C THR A 121 10.02 -10.51 20.77
N GLY A 122 9.35 -10.97 19.72
CA GLY A 122 8.55 -12.19 19.74
C GLY A 122 7.25 -12.06 20.53
N HIS A 123 6.95 -10.88 21.08
CA HIS A 123 5.69 -10.64 21.78
C HIS A 123 4.51 -10.82 20.81
N GLN A 124 3.49 -11.53 21.28
CA GLN A 124 2.28 -11.80 20.52
C GLN A 124 1.06 -11.30 21.28
N GLN A 125 0.17 -10.65 20.56
CA GLN A 125 -1.14 -10.25 21.03
C GLN A 125 -2.23 -10.79 20.10
N ASN A 126 -3.28 -11.32 20.69
CA ASN A 126 -4.44 -11.81 19.95
C ASN A 126 -5.58 -10.80 20.11
N TRP A 127 -6.24 -10.52 19.00
CA TRP A 127 -7.34 -9.59 18.89
C TRP A 127 -8.56 -10.32 18.33
N ASN A 128 -9.73 -10.05 18.90
CA ASN A 128 -10.97 -10.60 18.39
C ASN A 128 -11.42 -9.80 17.15
N CYS A 129 -11.59 -10.48 16.02
CA CYS A 129 -12.09 -9.90 14.78
C CYS A 129 -13.37 -10.61 14.29
N SER A 130 -14.21 -11.12 15.20
CA SER A 130 -15.47 -11.83 14.88
C SER A 130 -16.50 -11.03 14.11
N SER A 131 -16.28 -9.73 13.93
CA SER A 131 -17.12 -8.89 13.09
C SER A 131 -16.75 -8.98 11.60
N ILE A 132 -15.57 -9.52 11.26
CA ILE A 132 -15.22 -9.86 9.88
C ILE A 132 -16.12 -11.04 9.48
N THR A 133 -17.00 -10.81 8.51
CA THR A 133 -17.97 -11.83 8.10
C THR A 133 -17.34 -12.82 7.12
N GLN A 134 -17.88 -14.03 7.07
CA GLN A 134 -17.45 -15.05 6.11
C GLN A 134 -17.62 -14.54 4.66
N GLU A 135 -18.64 -13.71 4.40
CA GLU A 135 -18.84 -13.03 3.10
C GLU A 135 -17.66 -12.13 2.69
N MET A 136 -17.02 -11.45 3.64
CA MET A 136 -15.79 -10.66 3.38
C MET A 136 -14.56 -11.55 3.10
N LEU A 137 -14.63 -12.84 3.43
CA LEU A 137 -13.52 -13.80 3.35
C LEU A 137 -13.70 -14.82 2.21
N GLU A 138 -14.93 -15.01 1.73
CA GLU A 138 -15.31 -16.10 0.82
C GLU A 138 -14.95 -15.87 -0.64
N ASN A 139 -14.73 -14.62 -1.07
CA ASN A 139 -14.58 -14.31 -2.50
C ASN A 139 -13.29 -13.54 -2.86
N GLU A 140 -12.47 -13.11 -1.90
CA GLU A 140 -11.57 -11.97 -2.14
C GLU A 140 -10.25 -12.04 -1.38
N THR A 141 -9.23 -11.42 -1.95
CA THR A 141 -7.95 -11.18 -1.27
C THR A 141 -8.14 -10.05 -0.26
N LEU A 142 -8.44 -10.40 0.99
CA LEU A 142 -8.48 -9.43 2.08
C LEU A 142 -7.08 -8.88 2.31
N THR A 143 -6.88 -7.59 1.99
CA THR A 143 -5.66 -6.87 2.38
C THR A 143 -5.94 -6.12 3.66
N VAL A 144 -5.07 -6.28 4.65
CA VAL A 144 -5.18 -5.58 5.92
C VAL A 144 -4.03 -4.60 6.05
N ILE A 145 -4.31 -3.40 6.52
CA ILE A 145 -3.31 -2.34 6.66
C ILE A 145 -3.49 -1.68 8.03
N PRO A 146 -2.50 -1.79 8.94
CA PRO A 146 -2.49 -1.02 10.16
C PRO A 146 -2.51 0.47 9.85
N LEU A 147 -3.43 1.18 10.51
CA LEU A 147 -3.55 2.62 10.35
C LEU A 147 -2.89 3.34 11.52
N PHE A 148 -3.58 3.39 12.65
CA PHE A 148 -3.11 4.06 13.85
C PHE A 148 -3.69 3.39 15.09
N GLU A 149 -2.93 3.41 16.18
CA GLU A 149 -3.33 2.83 17.46
C GLU A 149 -3.76 1.37 17.29
N ASN A 150 -5.04 1.07 17.53
CA ASN A 150 -5.61 -0.28 17.45
C ASN A 150 -6.58 -0.41 16.27
N TYR A 151 -6.42 0.42 15.23
CA TYR A 151 -7.27 0.42 14.05
C TYR A 151 -6.56 -0.16 12.84
N LEU A 152 -7.27 -1.04 12.14
CA LEU A 152 -6.84 -1.62 10.86
C LEU A 152 -7.81 -1.24 9.75
N ALA A 153 -7.28 -0.85 8.59
CA ALA A 153 -8.03 -0.82 7.35
C ALA A 153 -8.11 -2.24 6.77
N LEU A 154 -9.29 -2.63 6.32
CA LEU A 154 -9.59 -3.87 5.64
C LEU A 154 -10.03 -3.52 4.22
N PHE A 155 -9.30 -4.00 3.22
CA PHE A 155 -9.63 -3.83 1.81
C PHE A 155 -10.11 -5.15 1.24
N VAL A 156 -11.32 -5.12 0.71
CA VAL A 156 -12.07 -6.26 0.18
C VAL A 156 -12.27 -5.95 -1.30
N ALA A 157 -11.57 -6.68 -2.18
CA ALA A 157 -11.56 -6.46 -3.62
C ALA A 157 -12.71 -7.22 -4.33
N GLU A 158 -13.80 -6.52 -4.61
CA GLU A 158 -14.94 -7.08 -5.34
C GLU A 158 -14.65 -7.18 -6.85
N PRO A 159 -14.86 -8.34 -7.48
CA PRO A 159 -14.82 -8.45 -8.94
C PRO A 159 -15.93 -7.58 -9.53
N SER A 160 -15.58 -6.57 -10.33
CA SER A 160 -16.57 -5.89 -11.18
C SER A 160 -16.51 -6.40 -12.61
N ASP A 161 -17.68 -6.39 -13.27
CA ASP A 161 -17.84 -6.79 -14.67
C ASP A 161 -16.99 -5.97 -15.67
N LYS A 162 -16.29 -4.93 -15.19
CA LYS A 162 -15.53 -3.97 -16.00
C LYS A 162 -14.01 -4.03 -15.76
N LYS A 163 -13.38 -5.17 -15.50
CA LYS A 163 -11.90 -5.27 -15.27
C LYS A 163 -11.32 -4.40 -14.13
N ASP A 164 -12.15 -3.57 -13.50
CA ASP A 164 -11.83 -2.77 -12.34
C ASP A 164 -12.30 -3.55 -11.11
N TYR A 165 -11.45 -3.67 -10.10
CA TYR A 165 -11.83 -4.20 -8.80
C TYR A 165 -12.41 -3.06 -7.96
N ILE A 166 -13.58 -3.27 -7.34
CA ILE A 166 -14.10 -2.33 -6.36
C ILE A 166 -13.46 -2.70 -5.02
N LEU A 167 -12.56 -1.88 -4.51
CA LEU A 167 -12.02 -2.03 -3.17
C LEU A 167 -13.04 -1.44 -2.19
N LYS A 168 -13.71 -2.29 -1.40
CA LYS A 168 -14.46 -1.85 -0.22
C LYS A 168 -13.50 -1.70 0.95
N GLU A 169 -13.45 -0.51 1.53
CA GLU A 169 -12.68 -0.23 2.74
C GLU A 169 -13.56 -0.34 4.00
N TYR A 170 -13.05 -1.06 4.99
CA TYR A 170 -13.62 -1.11 6.33
C TYR A 170 -12.57 -0.77 7.37
N LEU A 171 -13.00 -0.13 8.45
CA LEU A 171 -12.18 0.17 9.61
C LEU A 171 -12.50 -0.80 10.74
N LEU A 172 -11.54 -1.64 11.13
CA LEU A 172 -11.64 -2.57 12.26
C LEU A 172 -11.00 -1.96 13.51
N ASN A 173 -11.75 -1.86 14.59
CA ASN A 173 -11.24 -1.53 15.93
C ASN A 173 -10.88 -2.80 16.69
N LEU A 174 -9.59 -3.02 16.94
CA LEU A 174 -9.14 -4.23 17.63
C LEU A 174 -9.54 -4.28 19.11
N LYS A 175 -9.86 -3.15 19.76
CA LYS A 175 -10.24 -3.13 21.19
C LYS A 175 -11.58 -3.78 21.46
N ASP A 176 -12.56 -3.53 20.60
CA ASP A 176 -13.95 -4.01 20.77
C ASP A 176 -14.43 -4.90 19.62
N GLY A 177 -13.61 -5.07 18.58
CA GLY A 177 -13.92 -5.86 17.39
C GLY A 177 -14.89 -5.18 16.45
N SER A 178 -15.29 -3.93 16.67
CA SER A 178 -16.26 -3.23 15.82
C SER A 178 -15.70 -2.93 14.43
N ILE A 179 -16.56 -3.05 13.42
CA ILE A 179 -16.24 -2.70 12.04
C ILE A 179 -17.10 -1.51 11.62
N THR A 180 -16.44 -0.47 11.09
CA THR A 180 -17.10 0.68 10.49
C THR A 180 -16.91 0.61 8.97
N PRO A 181 -17.99 0.46 8.18
CA PRO A 181 -17.89 0.57 6.73
C PRO A 181 -17.64 2.02 6.30
N GLU A 182 -16.82 2.22 5.27
CA GLU A 182 -16.60 3.48 4.57
C GLU A 182 -16.04 4.65 5.42
N THR A 183 -14.75 4.93 5.25
CA THR A 183 -13.99 5.99 5.92
C THR A 183 -13.91 7.26 5.08
N LEU A 184 -15.07 7.82 4.72
CA LEU A 184 -15.20 9.03 3.90
C LEU A 184 -14.68 8.90 2.45
N ARG A 185 -15.29 9.66 1.54
CA ARG A 185 -14.90 9.72 0.13
C ARG A 185 -14.38 11.10 -0.25
N CYS A 186 -13.41 11.12 -1.15
CA CYS A 186 -13.01 12.34 -1.84
C CYS A 186 -14.14 12.79 -2.78
N LEU A 187 -14.25 14.10 -2.99
CA LEU A 187 -15.32 14.67 -3.82
C LEU A 187 -15.10 14.36 -5.31
N TYR A 188 -13.86 14.51 -5.77
CA TYR A 188 -13.44 14.17 -7.13
C TYR A 188 -13.43 12.64 -7.34
N ASN A 189 -14.41 12.15 -8.09
CA ASN A 189 -14.65 10.74 -8.45
C ASN A 189 -15.18 9.81 -7.34
N GLY A 190 -15.33 10.29 -6.10
CA GLY A 190 -15.97 9.49 -5.05
C GLY A 190 -15.14 8.30 -4.56
N HIS A 191 -13.81 8.34 -4.72
CA HIS A 191 -12.93 7.32 -4.15
C HIS A 191 -12.77 7.52 -2.64
N ASP A 192 -12.37 6.49 -1.90
CA ASP A 192 -12.11 6.61 -0.46
C ASP A 192 -10.93 7.57 -0.20
N LEU A 193 -10.96 8.25 0.96
CA LEU A 193 -9.91 9.22 1.31
C LEU A 193 -8.54 8.54 1.41
N GLN A 194 -7.61 8.94 0.55
CA GLN A 194 -6.24 8.44 0.63
C GLN A 194 -5.49 9.06 1.81
N ILE A 195 -5.05 8.21 2.74
CA ILE A 195 -4.20 8.62 3.88
C ILE A 195 -2.75 8.77 3.39
N LEU A 196 -2.16 9.93 3.68
CA LEU A 196 -0.76 10.24 3.35
C LEU A 196 0.17 10.12 4.55
N GLY A 197 -0.37 10.30 5.76
CA GLY A 197 0.41 10.20 6.98
C GLY A 197 -0.34 10.66 8.21
N PHE A 198 0.34 10.54 9.35
CA PHE A 198 -0.22 10.81 10.67
C PHE A 198 0.61 11.88 11.38
N TYR A 199 -0.05 12.80 12.07
CA TYR A 199 0.59 13.77 12.94
C TYR A 199 -0.23 13.92 14.22
N GLN A 200 0.30 13.41 15.34
CA GLN A 200 -0.40 13.38 16.63
C GLN A 200 -1.79 12.72 16.51
N ASP A 201 -2.85 13.48 16.77
CA ASP A 201 -4.25 13.04 16.70
C ASP A 201 -4.92 13.36 15.36
N SER A 202 -4.15 13.77 14.37
CA SER A 202 -4.64 14.14 13.04
C SER A 202 -4.03 13.27 11.94
N ILE A 203 -4.81 13.10 10.88
CA ILE A 203 -4.48 12.34 9.68
C ILE A 203 -4.40 13.34 8.52
N CYS A 204 -3.32 13.25 7.73
CA CYS A 204 -3.21 13.96 6.47
C CYS A 204 -3.82 13.12 5.37
N VAL A 205 -4.77 13.68 4.63
CA VAL A 205 -5.57 12.99 3.60
C VAL A 205 -5.67 13.81 2.33
N ILE A 206 -5.92 13.14 1.20
CA ILE A 206 -6.40 13.79 -0.03
C ILE A 206 -7.92 13.80 -0.02
N VAL A 207 -8.54 14.98 0.04
CA VAL A 207 -10.01 15.13 0.13
C VAL A 207 -10.67 15.48 -1.19
N ASP A 208 -9.89 15.99 -2.13
CA ASP A 208 -10.39 16.39 -3.44
C ASP A 208 -9.23 16.47 -4.43
N TYR A 209 -9.55 16.67 -5.70
CA TYR A 209 -8.60 17.08 -6.71
C TYR A 209 -9.16 18.32 -7.42
N LYS A 210 -8.27 19.24 -7.79
CA LYS A 210 -8.64 20.46 -8.51
C LYS A 210 -7.82 20.59 -9.79
N ASP A 211 -8.49 21.04 -10.83
CA ASP A 211 -7.83 21.48 -12.06
C ASP A 211 -7.06 22.77 -11.78
N VAL A 212 -5.82 22.81 -12.23
CA VAL A 212 -4.94 23.97 -12.17
C VAL A 212 -4.37 24.18 -13.56
N THR A 213 -4.61 25.38 -14.09
CA THR A 213 -3.97 25.83 -15.33
C THR A 213 -2.70 26.57 -14.96
N PHE A 214 -1.57 26.06 -15.43
CA PHE A 214 -0.28 26.73 -15.37
C PHE A 214 -0.06 27.47 -16.69
N GLN A 215 0.35 28.72 -16.59
CA GLN A 215 0.84 29.48 -17.73
C GLN A 215 2.36 29.57 -17.63
N PHE A 216 3.05 29.21 -18.71
CA PHE A 216 4.48 29.44 -18.85
C PHE A 216 4.77 30.08 -20.21
N GLU A 217 5.81 30.89 -20.26
CA GLU A 217 6.25 31.58 -21.47
C GLU A 217 7.58 30.98 -21.91
N ASP A 218 7.69 30.65 -23.19
CA ASP A 218 8.94 30.28 -23.85
C ASP A 218 9.15 31.12 -25.12
N GLU A 219 10.16 30.78 -25.94
CA GLU A 219 10.48 31.52 -27.16
C GLU A 219 9.36 31.46 -28.24
N GLU A 220 8.42 30.51 -28.14
CA GLU A 220 7.32 30.31 -29.08
C GLU A 220 6.01 30.99 -28.63
N GLY A 221 5.89 31.34 -27.34
CA GLY A 221 4.81 32.17 -26.80
C GLY A 221 4.34 31.76 -25.41
N ILE A 222 3.12 32.17 -25.04
CA ILE A 222 2.48 31.77 -23.79
C ILE A 222 1.75 30.44 -24.02
N HIS A 223 2.12 29.43 -23.24
CA HIS A 223 1.53 28.10 -23.26
C HIS A 223 0.72 27.85 -21.98
N GLU A 224 -0.39 27.14 -22.12
CA GLU A 224 -1.22 26.70 -21.01
C GLU A 224 -1.03 25.19 -20.81
N TYR A 225 -0.80 24.79 -19.56
CA TYR A 225 -0.73 23.40 -19.14
C TYR A 225 -1.79 23.16 -18.07
N GLU A 226 -2.78 22.33 -18.39
CA GLU A 226 -3.78 21.88 -17.42
C GLU A 226 -3.22 20.68 -16.65
N SER A 227 -3.32 20.74 -15.33
CA SER A 227 -2.92 19.66 -14.44
C SER A 227 -3.94 19.47 -13.34
N VAL A 228 -4.12 18.22 -12.92
CA VAL A 228 -4.96 17.88 -11.78
C VAL A 228 -4.06 17.82 -10.54
N THR A 229 -4.35 18.64 -9.55
CA THR A 229 -3.57 18.70 -8.30
C THR A 229 -4.40 18.22 -7.12
N PRO A 230 -3.83 17.39 -6.23
CA PRO A 230 -4.53 16.95 -5.02
C PRO A 230 -4.78 18.10 -4.04
N VAL A 231 -5.94 18.09 -3.41
CA VAL A 231 -6.29 18.97 -2.30
C VAL A 231 -6.08 18.21 -1.00
N TYR A 232 -5.09 18.66 -0.24
CA TYR A 232 -4.72 18.04 1.03
C TYR A 232 -5.53 18.63 2.18
N ALA A 233 -5.82 17.81 3.19
CA ALA A 233 -6.46 18.26 4.42
C ALA A 233 -5.96 17.49 5.65
N MET A 234 -6.14 18.10 6.82
CA MET A 234 -5.99 17.43 8.11
C MET A 234 -7.38 17.07 8.66
N ILE A 235 -7.56 15.83 9.12
CA ILE A 235 -8.77 15.37 9.83
C ILE A 235 -8.38 14.80 11.20
N ASP A 236 -9.15 15.08 12.25
CA ASP A 236 -8.94 14.43 13.54
C ASP A 236 -9.25 12.93 13.44
N LYS A 237 -8.44 12.06 14.04
CA LYS A 237 -8.66 10.60 14.05
C LYS A 237 -10.08 10.22 14.47
N LYS A 238 -10.60 10.86 15.52
CA LYS A 238 -11.98 10.64 16.03
C LYS A 238 -13.06 10.91 14.97
N ASP A 239 -12.84 11.91 14.11
CA ASP A 239 -13.79 12.32 13.09
C ASP A 239 -13.65 11.39 11.89
N PHE A 240 -12.43 10.96 11.55
CA PHE A 240 -12.19 9.92 10.55
C PHE A 240 -12.86 8.58 10.94
N ILE A 241 -12.67 8.10 12.18
CA ILE A 241 -13.31 6.87 12.70
C ILE A 241 -14.84 6.97 12.63
N ALA A 242 -15.39 8.14 12.93
CA ALA A 242 -16.83 8.38 12.92
C ALA A 242 -17.37 8.74 11.52
N SER A 243 -16.55 8.66 10.48
CA SER A 243 -16.84 9.07 9.11
C SER A 243 -17.48 10.47 9.03
N LYS A 244 -16.94 11.43 9.78
CA LYS A 244 -17.37 12.83 9.82
C LYS A 244 -16.46 13.69 8.95
N PRO A 245 -16.98 14.41 7.94
CA PRO A 245 -16.19 15.21 7.01
C PRO A 245 -15.74 16.56 7.62
N ASN A 246 -15.17 16.54 8.82
CA ASN A 246 -14.70 17.72 9.55
C ASN A 246 -13.22 18.01 9.24
N TYR A 247 -12.87 18.05 7.97
CA TYR A 247 -11.50 18.29 7.52
C TYR A 247 -11.12 19.77 7.53
N ARG A 248 -9.83 20.03 7.76
CA ARG A 248 -9.19 21.35 7.65
C ARG A 248 -8.28 21.33 6.43
N ILE A 249 -8.71 21.99 5.35
CA ILE A 249 -7.94 22.08 4.11
C ILE A 249 -6.58 22.72 4.40
N ILE A 250 -5.52 22.08 3.90
CA ILE A 250 -4.18 22.66 3.86
C ILE A 250 -4.15 23.56 2.63
N PRO A 251 -3.97 24.89 2.79
CA PRO A 251 -3.91 25.79 1.66
C PRO A 251 -2.79 25.35 0.72
N ALA A 252 -3.08 25.28 -0.58
CA ALA A 252 -2.03 25.11 -1.56
C ALA A 252 -1.01 26.27 -1.39
N PRO A 253 0.29 26.01 -1.52
CA PRO A 253 1.26 27.09 -1.55
C PRO A 253 0.83 28.07 -2.64
N THR A 254 0.70 29.35 -2.29
CA THR A 254 0.60 30.40 -3.28
C THR A 254 1.89 30.37 -4.08
N ILE A 255 1.82 29.87 -5.31
CA ILE A 255 2.91 30.02 -6.27
C ILE A 255 3.05 31.53 -6.45
N PRO A 256 4.21 32.13 -6.07
CA PRO A 256 4.43 33.53 -6.38
C PRO A 256 4.30 33.66 -7.89
N THR A 257 3.38 34.50 -8.35
CA THR A 257 3.36 34.97 -9.74
C THR A 257 4.56 35.89 -9.92
N GLY A 258 5.76 35.30 -9.90
CA GLY A 258 6.98 35.96 -10.29
C GLY A 258 6.92 36.15 -11.78
N VAL A 259 6.59 37.37 -12.21
CA VAL A 259 6.90 37.85 -13.54
C VAL A 259 8.42 37.76 -13.65
N ALA A 260 8.93 36.73 -14.34
CA ALA A 260 10.32 36.71 -14.75
C ALA A 260 10.47 37.82 -15.79
N GLY A 261 11.11 38.92 -15.39
CA GLY A 261 11.49 40.01 -16.28
C GLY A 261 12.79 39.73 -17.02
#